data_AF-A0A0K9XWF2-F1
#
_entry.id   AF-A0A0K9XWF2-F1
#
_cell.length_a   1.000
_cell.length_b   1.000
_cell.length_c   1.000
_cell.angle_alpha   90.00
_cell.angle_beta   90.00
_cell.angle_gamma   90.00
#
_symmetry.space_group_name_H-M   'P 1'
#
loop_
_entity.id
_entity.type
_entity.pdbx_description
1 polymer ?
#
loop_
_entity_poly.entity_id
_entity_poly.type
_entity_poly.pdbx_seq_one_letter_code
_entity_poly.pdbx_strand_id
1 'polypeptide(L)'
;MISKYRKQFNQEFTQEKYTLFNDILKEKSGLSPSFRLSESPMFLSNDFKNKLIDASESIIDQIKALPEGTLEKAIPENCKVPNDTKLPHFFTIDFGICRSENGEIEPQLIELQAFPSLYAFQKVFEDTFCEVYPFLNEIKSKIPQEEFQTQLKELIVGNESPENVILLEIFPEKQKTAIDFALTEKLLGIKTVCLTKVKKEGKKLYYENNGRKIQISRIYNRVIFDELDKIPDLQLEFDFREEADVKWITHPNWFFKISKFLLPMLKHQFVPKSYFLHEFPESENLENFVLKPLFSFAGSGVNLNPTKEITDAIEDKENYILQRKVVYEPIFEDINGEFSKAEIRLLYIWKENEERPILLENLGRMTKAAMVNVDFNKKDAIWIGSSNAFFVEE
;
A
#
# COMPACT_ATOMS: atom_id res chain seq x y z
N MET A 1 -2.94 22.10 -5.88
CA MET A 1 -1.55 22.21 -5.38
C MET A 1 -1.39 23.60 -4.75
N ILE A 2 -0.75 23.68 -3.59
CA ILE A 2 -0.64 24.94 -2.84
C ILE A 2 0.61 25.71 -3.27
N SER A 3 0.40 26.84 -3.94
CA SER A 3 1.45 27.58 -4.66
C SER A 3 2.59 28.05 -3.75
N LYS A 4 2.28 28.49 -2.53
CA LYS A 4 3.27 28.95 -1.53
C LYS A 4 4.33 27.89 -1.28
N TYR A 5 3.91 26.69 -0.83
CA TYR A 5 4.83 25.62 -0.47
C TYR A 5 5.53 24.99 -1.69
N ARG A 6 4.83 24.89 -2.83
CA ARG A 6 5.46 24.40 -4.06
C ARG A 6 6.59 25.30 -4.51
N LYS A 7 6.36 26.62 -4.57
CA LYS A 7 7.38 27.61 -4.94
C LYS A 7 8.55 27.61 -3.97
N GLN A 8 8.25 27.60 -2.67
CA GLN A 8 9.29 27.54 -1.64
C GLN A 8 10.16 26.29 -1.78
N PHE A 9 9.56 25.11 -1.90
CA PHE A 9 10.33 23.88 -2.09
C PHE A 9 11.17 23.92 -3.36
N ASN A 10 10.61 24.39 -4.49
CA ASN A 10 11.33 24.45 -5.76
C ASN A 10 12.52 25.42 -5.71
N GLN A 11 12.40 26.52 -4.96
CA GLN A 11 13.50 27.46 -4.70
C GLN A 11 14.58 26.86 -3.79
N GLU A 12 14.17 26.06 -2.82
CA GLU A 12 15.07 25.45 -1.83
C GLU A 12 15.69 24.11 -2.28
N PHE A 13 15.18 23.49 -3.34
CA PHE A 13 15.64 22.21 -3.83
C PHE A 13 17.04 22.32 -4.48
N THR A 14 17.93 21.40 -4.08
CA THR A 14 19.21 21.19 -4.73
C THR A 14 19.53 19.69 -4.78
N GLN A 15 20.43 19.30 -5.68
CA GLN A 15 20.90 17.91 -5.76
C GLN A 15 21.62 17.47 -4.47
N GLU A 16 22.31 18.38 -3.79
CA GLU A 16 22.98 18.13 -2.52
C GLU A 16 21.98 17.80 -1.41
N LYS A 17 20.85 18.53 -1.33
CA LYS A 17 19.78 18.20 -0.38
C LYS A 17 19.15 16.85 -0.66
N TYR A 18 18.98 16.49 -1.93
CA TYR A 18 18.46 15.18 -2.28
C TYR A 18 19.45 14.05 -1.94
N THR A 19 20.76 14.26 -2.15
CA THR A 19 21.80 13.32 -1.71
C THR A 19 21.78 13.17 -0.18
N LEU A 20 21.75 14.28 0.56
CA LEU A 20 21.65 14.29 2.02
C LEU A 20 20.40 13.53 2.51
N PHE A 21 19.26 13.76 1.87
CA PHE A 21 18.01 13.07 2.17
C PHE A 21 18.16 11.54 2.05
N ASN A 22 18.78 11.05 0.98
CA ASN A 22 19.05 9.62 0.80
C ASN A 22 20.07 9.07 1.81
N ASP A 23 21.09 9.85 2.14
CA ASP A 23 22.12 9.46 3.12
C ASP A 23 21.52 9.31 4.52
N ILE A 24 20.62 10.22 4.93
CA ILE A 24 19.90 10.10 6.21
C ILE A 24 19.04 8.84 6.24
N LEU A 25 18.29 8.54 5.18
CA LEU A 25 17.49 7.29 5.12
C LEU A 25 18.37 6.05 5.22
N LYS A 26 19.54 6.08 4.57
CA LYS A 26 20.53 5.01 4.62
C LYS A 26 21.12 4.86 6.02
N GLU A 27 21.44 5.95 6.70
CA GLU A 27 21.93 5.93 8.09
C GLU A 27 20.87 5.35 9.04
N LYS A 28 19.64 5.87 8.96
CA LYS A 28 18.52 5.45 9.83
C LYS A 28 18.14 4.00 9.63
N SER A 29 18.22 3.46 8.42
CA SER A 29 17.84 2.07 8.13
C SER A 29 19.01 1.09 8.14
N GLY A 30 20.21 1.53 7.77
CA GLY A 30 21.36 0.69 7.44
C GLY A 30 21.35 0.18 5.99
N LEU A 31 20.36 0.54 5.17
CA LEU A 31 20.19 0.06 3.79
C LEU A 31 19.96 1.23 2.84
N SER A 32 20.41 1.10 1.59
CA SER A 32 20.06 2.08 0.55
C SER A 32 18.67 1.74 -0.04
N PRO A 33 17.81 2.73 -0.30
CA PRO A 33 16.53 2.52 -0.96
C PRO A 33 16.72 1.82 -2.33
N SER A 34 15.98 0.74 -2.56
CA SER A 34 16.05 -0.05 -3.82
C SER A 34 14.90 0.27 -4.78
N PHE A 35 14.23 1.40 -4.56
CA PHE A 35 13.18 1.96 -5.41
C PHE A 35 13.38 3.47 -5.52
N ARG A 36 12.80 4.07 -6.57
CA ARG A 36 12.92 5.52 -6.78
C ARG A 36 12.16 6.28 -5.71
N LEU A 37 12.87 7.17 -5.03
CA LEU A 37 12.29 8.19 -4.17
C LEU A 37 12.10 9.46 -5.00
N SER A 38 10.93 10.08 -4.85
CA SER A 38 10.68 11.40 -5.40
C SER A 38 11.46 12.42 -4.60
N GLU A 39 12.09 13.34 -5.31
CA GLU A 39 12.82 14.46 -4.71
C GLU A 39 11.93 15.35 -3.87
N SER A 40 10.63 15.40 -4.14
CA SER A 40 9.70 16.29 -3.43
C SER A 40 8.54 15.55 -2.82
N PRO A 41 8.00 16.14 -1.74
CA PRO A 41 6.67 15.83 -1.28
C PRO A 41 5.59 16.48 -2.15
N MET A 42 4.33 16.16 -1.85
CA MET A 42 3.13 16.74 -2.46
C MET A 42 2.50 17.73 -1.48
N PHE A 43 2.09 18.90 -1.98
CA PHE A 43 1.39 19.93 -1.17
C PHE A 43 -0.07 20.04 -1.62
N LEU A 44 -0.97 19.49 -0.82
CA LEU A 44 -2.40 19.40 -1.09
C LEU A 44 -3.21 20.19 -0.06
N SER A 45 -4.42 20.61 -0.43
CA SER A 45 -5.29 21.36 0.48
C SER A 45 -5.93 20.45 1.53
N ASN A 46 -6.32 21.03 2.67
CA ASN A 46 -7.18 20.37 3.64
C ASN A 46 -8.55 19.99 3.06
N ASP A 47 -9.07 20.72 2.07
CA ASP A 47 -10.27 20.31 1.33
C ASP A 47 -10.06 18.96 0.63
N PHE A 48 -8.95 18.79 -0.08
CA PHE A 48 -8.61 17.52 -0.72
C PHE A 48 -8.44 16.40 0.31
N LYS A 49 -7.83 16.69 1.48
CA LYS A 49 -7.76 15.75 2.60
C LYS A 49 -9.14 15.30 3.07
N ASN A 50 -10.08 16.24 3.21
CA ASN A 50 -11.44 15.93 3.66
C ASN A 50 -12.17 15.06 2.64
N LYS A 51 -12.01 15.31 1.34
CA LYS A 51 -12.54 14.45 0.27
C LYS A 51 -12.00 13.02 0.32
N LEU A 52 -10.70 12.86 0.61
CA LEU A 52 -10.06 11.55 0.81
C LEU A 52 -10.65 10.80 2.01
N ILE A 53 -10.80 11.50 3.14
CA ILE A 53 -11.37 10.94 4.37
C ILE A 53 -12.83 10.56 4.15
N ASP A 54 -13.65 11.45 3.60
CA ASP A 54 -15.07 11.22 3.30
C ASP A 54 -15.28 9.96 2.44
N ALA A 55 -14.53 9.84 1.34
CA ALA A 55 -14.57 8.63 0.52
C ALA A 55 -14.14 7.38 1.29
N SER A 56 -13.10 7.48 2.11
CA SER A 56 -12.58 6.34 2.88
C SER A 56 -13.58 5.87 3.93
N GLU A 57 -14.20 6.80 4.66
CA GLU A 57 -15.24 6.48 5.65
C GLU A 57 -16.46 5.83 4.98
N SER A 58 -16.89 6.33 3.82
CA SER A 58 -17.96 5.72 3.03
C SER A 58 -17.62 4.30 2.56
N ILE A 59 -16.37 4.06 2.13
CA ILE A 59 -15.89 2.73 1.73
C ILE A 59 -15.90 1.78 2.94
N ILE A 60 -15.40 2.23 4.10
CA ILE A 60 -15.36 1.45 5.33
C ILE A 60 -16.79 1.06 5.76
N ASP A 61 -17.74 1.99 5.72
CA ASP A 61 -19.14 1.73 6.06
C ASP A 61 -19.77 0.69 5.13
N GLN A 62 -19.52 0.80 3.83
CA GLN A 62 -20.02 -0.15 2.84
C GLN A 62 -19.43 -1.55 3.03
N ILE A 63 -18.12 -1.67 3.31
CA ILE A 63 -17.47 -2.95 3.58
C ILE A 63 -18.05 -3.59 4.85
N LYS A 64 -18.23 -2.81 5.93
CA LYS A 64 -18.84 -3.29 7.18
C LYS A 64 -20.29 -3.72 7.01
N ALA A 65 -21.02 -3.12 6.07
CA ALA A 65 -22.41 -3.42 5.78
C ALA A 65 -22.60 -4.62 4.82
N LEU A 66 -21.52 -5.19 4.28
CA LEU A 66 -21.62 -6.35 3.40
C LEU A 66 -22.24 -7.55 4.13
N PRO A 67 -23.08 -8.36 3.46
CA PRO A 67 -23.57 -9.60 4.02
C PRO A 67 -22.42 -10.53 4.42
N GLU A 68 -22.58 -11.25 5.53
CA GLU A 68 -21.64 -12.28 5.97
C GLU A 68 -21.40 -13.31 4.85
N GLY A 69 -20.15 -13.73 4.66
CA GLY A 69 -19.78 -14.65 3.58
C GLY A 69 -19.43 -13.98 2.24
N THR A 70 -19.66 -12.67 2.08
CA THR A 70 -19.38 -11.97 0.81
C THR A 70 -17.89 -11.90 0.52
N LEU A 71 -17.08 -11.55 1.53
CA LEU A 71 -15.63 -11.38 1.37
C LEU A 71 -14.92 -12.73 1.16
N GLU A 72 -15.46 -13.82 1.71
CA GLU A 72 -14.93 -15.18 1.57
C GLU A 72 -14.89 -15.63 0.11
N LYS A 73 -15.82 -15.13 -0.73
CA LYS A 73 -15.85 -15.42 -2.18
C LYS A 73 -14.66 -14.85 -2.93
N ALA A 74 -13.96 -13.87 -2.35
CA ALA A 74 -12.79 -13.27 -2.97
C ALA A 74 -11.54 -14.16 -2.85
N ILE A 75 -11.54 -15.18 -1.98
CA ILE A 75 -10.36 -15.98 -1.68
C ILE A 75 -10.29 -17.17 -2.67
N PRO A 76 -9.23 -17.29 -3.48
CA PRO A 76 -9.02 -18.50 -4.29
C PRO A 76 -8.86 -19.74 -3.40
N GLU A 77 -9.46 -20.86 -3.79
CA GLU A 77 -9.49 -22.07 -2.95
C GLU A 77 -8.09 -22.60 -2.63
N ASN A 78 -7.14 -22.48 -3.57
CA ASN A 78 -5.74 -22.87 -3.39
C ASN A 78 -4.93 -21.91 -2.49
N CYS A 79 -5.46 -20.74 -2.13
CA CYS A 79 -4.81 -19.74 -1.28
C CYS A 79 -5.45 -19.62 0.10
N LYS A 80 -6.48 -20.42 0.39
CA LYS A 80 -7.27 -20.31 1.62
C LYS A 80 -6.47 -20.77 2.84
N VAL A 81 -6.30 -19.86 3.79
CA VAL A 81 -5.64 -20.11 5.08
C VAL A 81 -6.71 -20.36 6.17
N PRO A 82 -6.56 -21.39 7.01
CA PRO A 82 -7.50 -21.69 8.09
C PRO A 82 -7.44 -20.67 9.24
N ASN A 83 -8.48 -20.62 10.08
CA ASN A 83 -8.58 -19.75 11.26
C ASN A 83 -8.55 -18.25 10.94
N ASP A 84 -9.39 -17.86 9.98
CA ASP A 84 -9.54 -16.48 9.53
C ASP A 84 -9.93 -15.50 10.66
N THR A 85 -9.64 -14.21 10.46
CA THR A 85 -10.01 -13.14 11.39
C THR A 85 -11.23 -12.37 10.91
N LYS A 86 -11.95 -11.73 11.84
CA LYS A 86 -13.17 -10.95 11.54
C LYS A 86 -12.90 -9.62 10.86
N LEU A 87 -11.72 -9.03 11.11
CA LEU A 87 -11.29 -7.75 10.57
C LEU A 87 -9.83 -7.85 10.09
N PRO A 88 -9.43 -7.07 9.07
CA PRO A 88 -8.03 -6.94 8.72
C PRO A 88 -7.31 -6.15 9.81
N HIS A 89 -5.99 -6.28 9.93
CA HIS A 89 -5.19 -5.43 10.82
C HIS A 89 -4.66 -4.20 10.10
N PHE A 90 -4.54 -4.29 8.78
CA PHE A 90 -4.03 -3.23 7.92
C PHE A 90 -4.96 -3.05 6.74
N PHE A 91 -5.14 -1.80 6.35
CA PHE A 91 -6.05 -1.43 5.28
C PHE A 91 -5.46 -0.23 4.56
N THR A 92 -5.41 -0.31 3.23
CA THR A 92 -4.85 0.76 2.41
C THR A 92 -5.83 1.11 1.31
N ILE A 93 -5.96 2.40 1.03
CA ILE A 93 -6.80 2.91 -0.05
C ILE A 93 -5.99 3.84 -0.92
N ASP A 94 -5.98 3.59 -2.22
CA ASP A 94 -5.24 4.33 -3.21
C ASP A 94 -6.17 5.22 -4.01
N PHE A 95 -5.86 6.50 -4.03
CA PHE A 95 -6.57 7.50 -4.81
C PHE A 95 -5.65 8.14 -5.83
N GLY A 96 -6.11 8.26 -7.06
CA GLY A 96 -5.50 9.10 -8.07
C GLY A 96 -5.88 10.55 -7.83
N ILE A 97 -4.94 11.46 -8.03
CA ILE A 97 -5.21 12.90 -7.98
C ILE A 97 -5.67 13.33 -9.37
N CYS A 98 -6.97 13.54 -9.50
CA CYS A 98 -7.65 13.72 -10.78
C CYS A 98 -8.28 15.11 -10.89
N ARG A 99 -8.68 15.45 -12.11
CA ARG A 99 -9.49 16.63 -12.39
C ARG A 99 -10.92 16.20 -12.71
N SER A 100 -11.88 16.79 -12.00
CA SER A 100 -13.31 16.64 -12.28
C SER A 100 -13.69 17.31 -13.60
N GLU A 101 -14.88 17.02 -14.12
CA GLU A 101 -15.44 17.72 -15.30
C GLU A 101 -15.54 19.24 -15.10
N ASN A 102 -15.74 19.69 -13.85
CA ASN A 102 -15.82 21.11 -13.48
C ASN A 102 -14.44 21.77 -13.29
N GLY A 103 -13.36 21.03 -13.48
CA GLY A 103 -11.99 21.54 -13.34
C GLY A 103 -11.44 21.52 -11.91
N GLU A 104 -12.21 21.10 -10.91
CA GLU A 104 -11.72 20.93 -9.53
C GLU A 104 -10.81 19.71 -9.40
N ILE A 105 -9.84 19.79 -8.49
CA ILE A 105 -8.98 18.66 -8.13
C ILE A 105 -9.72 17.78 -7.12
N GLU A 106 -9.82 16.48 -7.43
CA GLU A 106 -10.55 15.50 -6.63
C GLU A 106 -9.83 14.15 -6.58
N PRO A 107 -10.01 13.39 -5.49
CA PRO A 107 -9.50 12.02 -5.43
C PRO A 107 -10.41 11.09 -6.24
N GLN A 108 -9.82 10.08 -6.87
CA GLN A 108 -10.57 9.00 -7.51
C GLN A 108 -9.99 7.64 -7.10
N LEU A 109 -10.83 6.75 -6.57
CA LEU A 109 -10.40 5.44 -6.07
C LEU A 109 -9.79 4.58 -7.19
N ILE A 110 -8.54 4.13 -6.99
CA ILE A 110 -7.79 3.29 -7.93
C ILE A 110 -7.81 1.83 -7.47
N GLU A 111 -7.49 1.60 -6.20
CA GLU A 111 -7.52 0.29 -5.56
C GLU A 111 -7.61 0.42 -4.04
N LEU A 112 -7.94 -0.70 -3.39
CA LEU A 112 -7.82 -0.87 -1.95
C LEU A 112 -7.20 -2.23 -1.67
N GLN A 113 -6.43 -2.34 -0.59
CA GLN A 113 -5.74 -3.56 -0.24
C GLN A 113 -5.50 -3.70 1.26
N ALA A 114 -5.70 -4.88 1.82
CA ALA A 114 -5.26 -5.20 3.18
C ALA A 114 -3.87 -5.85 3.16
N PHE A 115 -2.85 -5.04 2.90
CA PHE A 115 -1.46 -5.47 2.86
C PHE A 115 -0.56 -4.48 3.62
N PRO A 116 0.33 -4.96 4.51
CA PRO A 116 0.98 -4.08 5.46
C PRO A 116 2.40 -3.67 5.04
N SER A 117 2.50 -2.88 3.98
CA SER A 117 3.80 -2.42 3.48
C SER A 117 4.08 -0.95 3.77
N LEU A 118 5.35 -0.65 4.08
CA LEU A 118 5.93 0.70 4.11
C LEU A 118 5.51 1.59 5.28
N TYR A 119 4.83 1.07 6.31
CA TYR A 119 4.39 1.88 7.46
C TYR A 119 5.58 2.51 8.19
N ALA A 120 6.57 1.70 8.59
CA ALA A 120 7.74 2.21 9.32
C ALA A 120 8.61 3.10 8.42
N PHE A 121 8.76 2.72 7.14
CA PHE A 121 9.46 3.54 6.16
C PHE A 121 8.81 4.92 5.99
N GLN A 122 7.49 5.00 5.80
CA GLN A 122 6.81 6.27 5.54
C GLN A 122 6.93 7.25 6.69
N LYS A 123 6.90 6.77 7.94
CA LYS A 123 7.11 7.66 9.09
C LYS A 123 8.50 8.29 9.07
N VAL A 124 9.53 7.46 8.88
CA VAL A 124 10.92 7.92 8.77
C VAL A 124 11.11 8.84 7.57
N PHE A 125 10.41 8.57 6.47
CA PHE A 125 10.45 9.35 5.24
C PHE A 125 9.87 10.76 5.41
N GLU A 126 8.71 10.89 6.07
CA GLU A 126 8.14 12.20 6.45
C GLU A 126 9.10 12.99 7.36
N ASP A 127 9.62 12.34 8.41
CA ASP A 127 10.53 12.98 9.36
C ASP A 127 11.81 13.47 8.68
N THR A 128 12.38 12.67 7.77
CA THR A 128 13.57 13.06 7.01
C THR A 128 13.31 14.20 6.03
N PHE A 129 12.10 14.32 5.47
CA PHE A 129 11.73 15.53 4.72
C PHE A 129 11.77 16.77 5.63
N CYS A 130 11.22 16.66 6.84
CA CYS A 130 11.20 17.76 7.82
C CYS A 130 12.60 18.13 8.35
N GLU A 131 13.53 17.17 8.40
CA GLU A 131 14.93 17.40 8.75
C GLU A 131 15.67 18.19 7.66
N VAL A 132 15.48 17.82 6.39
CA VAL A 132 16.16 18.47 5.25
C VAL A 132 15.53 19.81 4.88
N TYR A 133 14.21 19.94 5.10
CA TYR A 133 13.43 21.15 4.80
C TYR A 133 12.64 21.58 6.06
N PRO A 134 13.25 22.36 6.97
CA PRO A 134 12.64 22.70 8.26
C PRO A 134 11.28 23.39 8.19
N PHE A 135 10.97 24.10 7.10
CA PHE A 135 9.66 24.74 6.90
C PHE A 135 8.50 23.73 6.85
N LEU A 136 8.77 22.45 6.56
CA LEU A 136 7.76 21.39 6.57
C LEU A 136 7.27 21.06 7.98
N ASN A 137 7.99 21.43 9.03
CA ASN A 137 7.56 21.19 10.41
C ASN A 137 6.27 21.92 10.78
N GLU A 138 5.91 23.00 10.07
CA GLU A 138 4.65 23.72 10.28
C GLU A 138 3.43 22.92 9.77
N ILE A 139 3.65 21.98 8.86
CA ILE A 139 2.60 21.29 8.08
C ILE A 139 2.69 19.77 8.15
N LYS A 140 3.61 19.24 8.96
CA LYS A 140 3.77 17.80 9.20
C LYS A 140 2.57 17.18 9.89
N SER A 141 2.44 15.86 9.78
CA SER A 141 1.45 15.09 10.53
C SER A 141 1.49 15.42 12.02
N LYS A 142 0.30 15.52 12.62
CA LYS A 142 0.15 15.83 14.04
C LYS A 142 0.27 14.58 14.93
N ILE A 143 0.34 13.38 14.36
CA ILE A 143 0.52 12.14 15.12
C ILE A 143 1.96 12.13 15.65
N PRO A 144 2.17 12.19 16.99
CA PRO A 144 3.50 12.10 17.57
C PRO A 144 4.17 10.76 17.26
N GLN A 145 5.49 10.75 17.15
CA GLN A 145 6.26 9.52 16.89
C GLN A 145 6.00 8.42 17.93
N GLU A 146 5.89 8.80 19.20
CA GLU A 146 5.59 7.86 20.30
C GLU A 146 4.21 7.23 20.16
N GLU A 147 3.22 8.01 19.71
CA GLU A 147 1.88 7.50 19.45
C GLU A 147 1.92 6.52 18.27
N PHE A 148 2.54 6.88 17.15
CA PHE A 148 2.72 5.99 16.00
C PHE A 148 3.38 4.66 16.38
N GLN A 149 4.47 4.71 17.15
CA GLN A 149 5.16 3.52 17.63
C GLN A 149 4.27 2.67 18.53
N THR A 150 3.52 3.30 19.44
CA THR A 150 2.60 2.61 20.35
C THR A 150 1.50 1.90 19.57
N GLN A 151 0.87 2.58 18.62
CA GLN A 151 -0.18 2.04 17.76
C GLN A 151 0.28 0.79 17.00
N LEU A 152 1.46 0.83 16.36
CA LEU A 152 2.02 -0.33 15.65
C LEU A 152 2.48 -1.44 16.59
N LYS A 153 3.09 -1.12 17.73
CA LYS A 153 3.54 -2.12 18.70
C LYS A 153 2.37 -2.89 19.31
N GLU A 154 1.30 -2.21 19.70
CA GLU A 154 0.09 -2.85 20.22
C GLU A 154 -0.54 -3.79 19.18
N LEU A 155 -0.61 -3.35 17.92
CA LEU A 155 -1.20 -4.14 16.84
C LEU A 155 -0.35 -5.35 16.46
N ILE A 156 0.96 -5.15 16.26
CA ILE A 156 1.86 -6.17 15.71
C ILE A 156 2.38 -7.10 16.81
N VAL A 157 2.90 -6.53 17.89
CA VAL A 157 3.52 -7.29 19.00
C VAL A 157 2.48 -7.68 20.04
N GLY A 158 1.58 -6.76 20.38
CA GLY A 158 0.61 -6.92 21.48
C GLY A 158 1.28 -7.31 22.79
N ASN A 159 0.81 -8.39 23.42
CA ASN A 159 1.29 -8.84 24.73
C ASN A 159 2.43 -9.88 24.66
N GLU A 160 2.98 -10.14 23.48
CA GLU A 160 4.08 -11.09 23.29
C GLU A 160 5.44 -10.44 23.50
N SER A 161 6.45 -11.25 23.82
CA SER A 161 7.85 -10.81 23.73
C SER A 161 8.22 -10.56 22.25
N PRO A 162 8.94 -9.47 21.91
CA PRO A 162 9.33 -9.20 20.53
C PRO A 162 10.10 -10.33 19.84
N GLU A 163 10.85 -11.15 20.58
CA GLU A 163 11.54 -12.32 20.00
C GLU A 163 10.60 -13.43 19.54
N ASN A 164 9.36 -13.49 20.04
CA ASN A 164 8.34 -14.44 19.60
C ASN A 164 7.44 -13.88 18.48
N VAL A 165 7.72 -12.67 18.00
CA VAL A 165 7.00 -12.01 16.91
C VAL A 165 7.95 -11.84 15.74
N ILE A 166 7.54 -12.31 14.56
CA ILE A 166 8.37 -12.24 13.36
C ILE A 166 7.71 -11.40 12.27
N LEU A 167 8.52 -10.72 11.47
CA LEU A 167 8.14 -10.17 10.17
C LEU A 167 8.47 -11.20 9.09
N LEU A 168 7.44 -11.85 8.55
CA LEU A 168 7.59 -12.97 7.63
C LEU A 168 7.51 -12.51 6.18
N GLU A 169 8.51 -12.88 5.39
CA GLU A 169 8.59 -12.60 3.95
C GLU A 169 9.27 -13.79 3.25
N ILE A 170 9.04 -14.00 1.94
CA ILE A 170 9.59 -15.13 1.20
C ILE A 170 11.11 -15.01 1.13
N PHE A 171 11.62 -13.90 0.60
CA PHE A 171 13.05 -13.58 0.51
C PHE A 171 13.27 -12.11 0.90
N PRO A 172 13.33 -11.79 2.20
CA PRO A 172 13.33 -10.41 2.68
C PRO A 172 14.43 -9.54 2.06
N GLU A 173 15.61 -10.11 1.86
CA GLU A 173 16.78 -9.44 1.29
C GLU A 173 16.67 -9.10 -0.20
N LYS A 174 15.75 -9.75 -0.93
CA LYS A 174 15.50 -9.50 -2.36
C LYS A 174 14.41 -8.47 -2.60
N GLN A 175 13.65 -8.10 -1.58
CA GLN A 175 12.54 -7.18 -1.72
C GLN A 175 13.03 -5.75 -1.97
N LYS A 176 12.46 -5.06 -2.96
CA LYS A 176 12.75 -3.63 -3.22
C LYS A 176 12.49 -2.79 -1.95
N THR A 177 11.54 -3.22 -1.11
CA THR A 177 11.16 -2.56 0.14
C THR A 177 11.95 -3.04 1.37
N ALA A 178 13.11 -3.70 1.22
CA ALA A 178 13.89 -4.22 2.35
C ALA A 178 14.23 -3.16 3.43
N ILE A 179 14.32 -1.89 3.04
CA ILE A 179 14.49 -0.76 3.94
C ILE A 179 13.39 -0.67 5.02
N ASP A 180 12.14 -0.98 4.66
CA ASP A 180 10.99 -0.99 5.58
C ASP A 180 11.11 -2.11 6.62
N PHE A 181 11.67 -3.26 6.25
CA PHE A 181 11.94 -4.36 7.18
C PHE A 181 12.97 -3.94 8.22
N ALA A 182 14.08 -3.35 7.78
CA ALA A 182 15.13 -2.86 8.68
C ALA A 182 14.60 -1.79 9.66
N LEU A 183 13.77 -0.87 9.17
CA LEU A 183 13.14 0.16 10.02
C LEU A 183 12.10 -0.43 10.97
N THR A 184 11.33 -1.42 10.52
CA THR A 184 10.37 -2.14 11.37
C THR A 184 11.06 -2.89 12.50
N GLU A 185 12.17 -3.58 12.25
CA GLU A 185 12.95 -4.23 13.30
C GLU A 185 13.46 -3.23 14.35
N LYS A 186 13.98 -2.07 13.91
CA LYS A 186 14.44 -1.02 14.82
C LYS A 186 13.29 -0.43 15.65
N LEU A 187 12.11 -0.27 15.04
CA LEU A 187 10.94 0.32 15.68
C LEU A 187 10.31 -0.60 16.74
N LEU A 188 10.22 -1.91 16.44
CA LEU A 188 9.43 -2.86 17.23
C LEU A 188 10.27 -3.88 18.02
N GLY A 189 11.56 -4.02 17.68
CA GLY A 189 12.45 -5.03 18.27
C GLY A 189 12.18 -6.47 17.81
N ILE A 190 11.35 -6.65 16.77
CA ILE A 190 11.03 -7.96 16.19
C ILE A 190 12.12 -8.41 15.20
N LYS A 191 12.02 -9.65 14.71
CA LYS A 191 12.94 -10.20 13.70
C LYS A 191 12.26 -10.45 12.36
N THR A 192 12.89 -10.02 11.28
CA THR A 192 12.53 -10.41 9.92
C THR A 192 13.01 -11.82 9.67
N VAL A 193 12.12 -12.70 9.22
CA VAL A 193 12.40 -14.12 8.99
C VAL A 193 11.98 -14.48 7.58
N CYS A 194 12.90 -15.10 6.86
CA CYS A 194 12.66 -15.70 5.55
C CYS A 194 11.76 -16.94 5.71
N LEU A 195 10.73 -17.07 4.88
CA LEU A 195 9.78 -18.18 4.92
C LEU A 195 10.47 -19.55 4.88
N THR A 196 11.54 -19.69 4.09
CA THR A 196 12.34 -20.93 3.98
C THR A 196 13.09 -21.31 5.27
N LYS A 197 13.16 -20.41 6.24
CA LYS A 197 13.82 -20.61 7.54
C LYS A 197 12.83 -20.92 8.66
N VAL A 198 11.52 -20.87 8.39
CA VAL A 198 10.49 -21.29 9.34
C VAL A 198 10.50 -22.81 9.43
N LYS A 199 10.49 -23.33 10.66
CA LYS A 199 10.42 -24.75 10.99
C LYS A 199 9.09 -25.03 11.66
N LYS A 200 8.47 -26.17 11.34
CA LYS A 200 7.21 -26.60 11.94
C LYS A 200 7.41 -27.86 12.77
N GLU A 201 6.87 -27.87 13.98
CA GLU A 201 6.78 -29.05 14.83
C GLU A 201 5.37 -29.20 15.41
N GLY A 202 4.63 -30.21 14.92
CA GLY A 202 3.20 -30.30 15.18
C GLY A 202 2.49 -29.06 14.65
N LYS A 203 1.81 -28.30 15.52
CA LYS A 203 1.17 -27.02 15.16
C LYS A 203 2.05 -25.79 15.44
N LYS A 204 3.19 -25.95 16.11
CA LYS A 204 4.02 -24.83 16.52
C LYS A 204 5.04 -24.49 15.45
N LEU A 205 5.30 -23.20 15.28
CA LEU A 205 6.30 -22.68 14.35
C LEU A 205 7.50 -22.14 15.13
N TYR A 206 8.68 -22.27 14.52
CA TYR A 206 9.94 -21.85 15.10
C TYR A 206 10.84 -21.20 14.06
N TYR A 207 11.75 -20.36 14.52
CA TYR A 207 12.90 -19.89 13.74
C TYR A 207 14.18 -20.01 14.57
N GLU A 208 15.32 -20.00 13.91
CA GLU A 208 16.63 -20.01 14.58
C GLU A 208 17.21 -18.60 14.64
N ASN A 209 17.73 -18.23 15.80
CA ASN A 209 18.43 -16.96 16.01
C ASN A 209 19.63 -17.19 16.94
N ASN A 210 20.84 -16.96 16.44
CA ASN A 210 22.10 -17.19 17.16
C ASN A 210 22.19 -18.61 17.78
N GLY A 211 21.84 -19.64 17.01
CA GLY A 211 21.85 -21.03 17.45
C GLY A 211 20.76 -21.41 18.46
N ARG A 212 19.87 -20.46 18.83
CA ARG A 212 18.71 -20.73 19.66
C ARG A 212 17.47 -20.90 18.79
N LYS A 213 16.72 -21.95 19.07
CA LYS A 213 15.40 -22.16 18.48
C LYS A 213 14.36 -21.39 19.27
N ILE A 214 13.65 -20.47 18.62
CA ILE A 214 12.67 -19.57 19.24
C ILE A 214 11.29 -19.89 18.66
N GLN A 215 10.30 -20.05 19.54
CA GLN A 215 8.91 -20.27 19.12
C GLN A 215 8.33 -18.98 18.53
N ILE A 216 7.59 -19.09 17.44
CA ILE A 216 6.82 -17.99 16.86
C ILE A 216 5.43 -18.02 17.47
N SER A 217 5.00 -16.92 18.10
CA SER A 217 3.65 -16.71 18.63
C SER A 217 2.81 -15.85 17.68
N ARG A 218 3.43 -14.85 17.03
CA ARG A 218 2.76 -13.92 16.11
C ARG A 218 3.55 -13.75 14.83
N ILE A 219 2.83 -13.63 13.72
CA ILE A 219 3.43 -13.41 12.39
C ILE A 219 2.91 -12.10 11.84
N TYR A 220 3.80 -11.11 11.74
CA TYR A 220 3.62 -9.94 10.90
C TYR A 220 3.85 -10.34 9.43
N ASN A 221 2.77 -10.65 8.69
CA ASN A 221 2.86 -11.28 7.38
C ASN A 221 3.08 -10.27 6.23
N ARG A 222 4.09 -10.54 5.39
CA ARG A 222 4.33 -9.86 4.10
C ARG A 222 4.32 -10.80 2.91
N VAL A 223 4.12 -12.10 3.11
CA VAL A 223 4.03 -13.08 2.02
C VAL A 223 2.73 -12.92 1.24
N ILE A 224 2.86 -12.87 -0.09
CA ILE A 224 1.75 -12.85 -1.05
C ILE A 224 1.76 -14.17 -1.84
N PHE A 225 0.62 -14.85 -1.92
CA PHE A 225 0.52 -16.14 -2.62
C PHE A 225 0.83 -16.04 -4.13
N ASP A 226 0.43 -14.96 -4.80
CA ASP A 226 0.76 -14.72 -6.23
C ASP A 226 2.28 -14.63 -6.48
N GLU A 227 3.07 -14.21 -5.49
CA GLU A 227 4.53 -14.25 -5.57
C GLU A 227 5.07 -15.64 -5.19
N LEU A 228 4.51 -16.25 -4.15
CA LEU A 228 4.90 -17.57 -3.65
C LEU A 228 4.75 -18.65 -4.73
N ASP A 229 3.61 -18.68 -5.40
CA ASP A 229 3.25 -19.71 -6.40
C ASP A 229 4.09 -19.58 -7.69
N LYS A 230 4.76 -18.43 -7.91
CA LYS A 230 5.66 -18.21 -9.06
C LYS A 230 7.08 -18.71 -8.83
N ILE A 231 7.43 -19.13 -7.62
CA ILE A 231 8.79 -19.59 -7.30
C ILE A 231 8.83 -21.12 -7.40
N PRO A 232 9.38 -21.68 -8.49
CA PRO A 232 9.46 -23.13 -8.65
C PRO A 232 10.36 -23.76 -7.59
N ASP A 233 10.01 -24.97 -7.17
CA ASP A 233 10.82 -25.83 -6.30
C ASP A 233 11.19 -25.24 -4.93
N LEU A 234 10.43 -24.26 -4.44
CA LEU A 234 10.64 -23.65 -3.13
C LEU A 234 10.42 -24.68 -2.01
N GLN A 235 11.49 -25.03 -1.30
CA GLN A 235 11.44 -25.97 -0.18
C GLN A 235 10.96 -25.27 1.09
N LEU A 236 9.76 -25.63 1.54
CA LEU A 236 9.13 -25.09 2.75
C LEU A 236 8.84 -26.22 3.74
N GLU A 237 9.07 -25.97 5.02
CA GLU A 237 8.61 -26.86 6.11
C GLU A 237 7.27 -26.40 6.71
N PHE A 238 6.76 -25.26 6.24
CA PHE A 238 5.50 -24.69 6.67
C PHE A 238 4.68 -24.28 5.45
N ASP A 239 3.48 -24.85 5.34
CA ASP A 239 2.45 -24.40 4.43
C ASP A 239 1.39 -23.60 5.21
N PHE A 240 1.06 -22.42 4.71
CA PHE A 240 0.04 -21.54 5.25
C PHE A 240 -1.35 -22.18 5.28
N ARG A 241 -1.63 -23.15 4.41
CA ARG A 241 -2.92 -23.84 4.31
C ARG A 241 -3.12 -24.85 5.44
N GLU A 242 -2.08 -25.14 6.20
CA GLU A 242 -2.14 -26.01 7.37
C GLU A 242 -2.41 -25.21 8.65
N GLU A 243 -3.03 -25.85 9.65
CA GLU A 243 -3.18 -25.23 10.96
C GLU A 243 -1.81 -24.97 11.62
N ALA A 244 -1.66 -23.77 12.18
CA ALA A 244 -0.52 -23.34 12.98
C ALA A 244 -1.01 -22.57 14.22
N ASP A 245 -0.36 -22.80 15.36
CA ASP A 245 -0.62 -22.14 16.65
C ASP A 245 0.09 -20.79 16.69
N VAL A 246 -0.34 -19.88 15.82
CA VAL A 246 0.17 -18.51 15.68
C VAL A 246 -0.98 -17.54 15.46
N LYS A 247 -0.80 -16.30 15.93
CA LYS A 247 -1.69 -15.20 15.57
C LYS A 247 -1.13 -14.44 14.37
N TRP A 248 -1.93 -14.35 13.31
CA TRP A 248 -1.59 -13.61 12.10
C TRP A 248 -1.88 -12.12 12.22
N ILE A 249 -0.95 -11.29 11.75
CA ILE A 249 -1.05 -9.83 11.67
C ILE A 249 -0.54 -9.40 10.28
N THR A 250 -1.33 -9.11 9.26
CA THR A 250 -2.73 -9.52 9.13
C THR A 250 -2.86 -10.94 8.60
N HIS A 251 -4.04 -11.54 8.77
CA HIS A 251 -4.34 -12.87 8.25
C HIS A 251 -4.20 -12.90 6.71
N PRO A 252 -3.52 -13.90 6.11
CA PRO A 252 -3.23 -13.90 4.68
C PRO A 252 -4.46 -13.79 3.76
N ASN A 253 -5.62 -14.30 4.19
CA ASN A 253 -6.87 -14.19 3.43
C ASN A 253 -7.28 -12.72 3.17
N TRP A 254 -6.91 -11.78 4.04
CA TRP A 254 -7.31 -10.38 3.89
C TRP A 254 -6.74 -9.72 2.63
N PHE A 255 -5.61 -10.21 2.13
CA PHE A 255 -5.05 -9.77 0.85
C PHE A 255 -6.06 -9.91 -0.30
N PHE A 256 -6.89 -10.96 -0.26
CA PHE A 256 -7.92 -11.24 -1.25
C PHE A 256 -9.25 -10.55 -0.93
N LYS A 257 -9.62 -10.49 0.36
CA LYS A 257 -10.90 -9.90 0.81
C LYS A 257 -10.97 -8.39 0.56
N ILE A 258 -9.94 -7.65 0.98
CA ILE A 258 -9.81 -6.24 0.65
C ILE A 258 -8.97 -6.15 -0.61
N SER A 259 -9.64 -6.11 -1.76
CA SER A 259 -8.98 -6.12 -3.07
C SER A 259 -9.87 -5.46 -4.13
N LYS A 260 -9.45 -5.57 -5.40
CA LYS A 260 -10.21 -5.14 -6.59
C LYS A 260 -11.61 -5.79 -6.65
N PHE A 261 -11.82 -6.92 -5.97
CA PHE A 261 -13.11 -7.59 -5.85
C PHE A 261 -14.22 -6.68 -5.31
N LEU A 262 -13.86 -5.72 -4.44
CA LEU A 262 -14.80 -4.79 -3.83
C LEU A 262 -15.20 -3.64 -4.76
N LEU A 263 -14.41 -3.31 -5.78
CA LEU A 263 -14.61 -2.11 -6.58
C LEU A 263 -16.00 -2.04 -7.27
N PRO A 264 -16.56 -3.14 -7.84
CA PRO A 264 -17.92 -3.13 -8.39
C PRO A 264 -19.04 -2.93 -7.35
N MET A 265 -18.75 -3.16 -6.07
CA MET A 265 -19.74 -3.09 -4.98
C MET A 265 -19.80 -1.69 -4.34
N LEU A 266 -18.75 -0.88 -4.50
CA LEU A 266 -18.60 0.40 -3.84
C LEU A 266 -19.29 1.53 -4.63
N LYS A 267 -19.94 2.44 -3.91
CA LYS A 267 -20.62 3.62 -4.46
C LYS A 267 -20.20 4.87 -3.69
N HIS A 268 -19.59 5.80 -4.40
CA HIS A 268 -19.27 7.13 -3.91
C HIS A 268 -18.99 8.05 -5.11
N GLN A 269 -19.09 9.37 -4.95
CA GLN A 269 -18.73 10.33 -6.00
C GLN A 269 -17.25 10.21 -6.45
N PHE A 270 -16.38 9.82 -5.52
CA PHE A 270 -14.93 9.60 -5.73
C PHE A 270 -14.57 8.14 -6.01
N VAL A 271 -15.56 7.30 -6.32
CA VAL A 271 -15.36 5.90 -6.69
C VAL A 271 -15.79 5.70 -8.14
N PRO A 272 -14.84 5.49 -9.07
CA PRO A 272 -15.17 5.24 -10.46
C PRO A 272 -16.03 3.99 -10.60
N LYS A 273 -17.08 4.11 -11.41
CA LYS A 273 -18.00 3.00 -11.71
C LYS A 273 -17.22 1.78 -12.19
N SER A 274 -17.50 0.63 -11.59
CA SER A 274 -16.80 -0.63 -11.89
C SER A 274 -17.79 -1.77 -12.07
N TYR A 275 -17.38 -2.78 -12.84
CA TYR A 275 -18.14 -4.00 -13.10
C TYR A 275 -17.22 -5.21 -13.05
N PHE A 276 -17.74 -6.37 -12.68
CA PHE A 276 -17.09 -7.62 -13.06
C PHE A 276 -17.15 -7.77 -14.58
N LEU A 277 -16.11 -8.33 -15.20
CA LEU A 277 -16.03 -8.44 -16.66
C LEU A 277 -17.20 -9.27 -17.23
N HIS A 278 -17.59 -10.34 -16.54
CA HIS A 278 -18.74 -11.16 -16.94
C HIS A 278 -20.11 -10.48 -16.76
N GLU A 279 -20.17 -9.35 -16.04
CA GLU A 279 -21.38 -8.55 -15.81
C GLU A 279 -21.34 -7.20 -16.54
N PHE A 280 -20.39 -7.00 -17.46
CA PHE A 280 -20.23 -5.73 -18.15
C PHE A 280 -21.44 -5.41 -19.05
N PRO A 281 -22.17 -4.31 -18.83
CA PRO A 281 -23.40 -4.03 -19.58
C PRO A 281 -23.14 -3.65 -21.04
N GLU A 282 -24.00 -4.11 -21.96
CA GLU A 282 -23.94 -3.75 -23.39
C GLU A 282 -24.09 -2.24 -23.66
N SER A 283 -24.69 -1.49 -22.72
CA SER A 283 -24.84 -0.04 -22.81
C SER A 283 -23.56 0.75 -22.52
N GLU A 284 -22.54 0.11 -21.93
CA GLU A 284 -21.26 0.75 -21.63
C GLU A 284 -20.27 0.54 -22.79
N ASN A 285 -19.36 1.49 -22.97
CA ASN A 285 -18.34 1.41 -24.01
C ASN A 285 -16.98 1.10 -23.39
N LEU A 286 -16.35 -0.01 -23.82
CA LEU A 286 -15.06 -0.50 -23.32
C LEU A 286 -13.94 0.55 -23.37
N GLU A 287 -13.97 1.47 -24.33
CA GLU A 287 -12.94 2.51 -24.47
C GLU A 287 -12.84 3.43 -23.24
N ASN A 288 -13.93 3.53 -22.47
CA ASN A 288 -14.03 4.34 -21.26
C ASN A 288 -13.58 3.60 -20.00
N PHE A 289 -13.13 2.35 -20.11
CA PHE A 289 -12.78 1.49 -18.97
C PHE A 289 -11.34 0.99 -19.07
N VAL A 290 -10.78 0.66 -17.91
CA VAL A 290 -9.54 -0.10 -17.77
C VAL A 290 -9.88 -1.50 -17.28
N LEU A 291 -9.25 -2.51 -17.87
CA LEU A 291 -9.40 -3.91 -17.47
C LEU A 291 -8.33 -4.24 -16.42
N LYS A 292 -8.75 -4.82 -15.30
CA LYS A 292 -7.86 -5.19 -14.20
C LYS A 292 -8.11 -6.66 -13.78
N PRO A 293 -7.07 -7.49 -13.64
CA PRO A 293 -7.18 -8.78 -12.97
C PRO A 293 -7.46 -8.56 -11.48
N LEU A 294 -8.23 -9.44 -10.84
CA LEU A 294 -8.52 -9.35 -9.41
C LEU A 294 -7.28 -9.58 -8.53
N PHE A 295 -6.48 -10.60 -8.88
CA PHE A 295 -5.42 -11.12 -8.01
C PHE A 295 -4.00 -10.67 -8.40
N SER A 296 -3.87 -9.68 -9.28
CA SER A 296 -2.56 -9.18 -9.68
C SER A 296 -2.05 -8.05 -8.78
N PHE A 297 -0.75 -8.12 -8.46
CA PHE A 297 -0.05 -7.12 -7.65
C PHE A 297 0.69 -6.09 -8.51
N ALA A 298 0.95 -4.90 -7.94
CA ALA A 298 1.75 -3.82 -8.53
C ALA A 298 1.37 -3.43 -9.96
N GLY A 299 0.07 -3.44 -10.29
CA GLY A 299 -0.43 -3.07 -11.61
C GLY A 299 -0.14 -4.08 -12.73
N SER A 300 0.37 -5.28 -12.40
CA SER A 300 0.59 -6.34 -13.38
C SER A 300 -0.73 -6.75 -14.04
N GLY A 301 -0.73 -6.94 -15.36
CA GLY A 301 -1.92 -7.35 -16.13
C GLY A 301 -2.99 -6.27 -16.33
N VAL A 302 -2.79 -5.04 -15.86
CA VAL A 302 -3.72 -3.93 -16.13
C VAL A 302 -3.64 -3.53 -17.60
N ASN A 303 -4.78 -3.54 -18.28
CA ASN A 303 -4.90 -3.03 -19.64
C ASN A 303 -5.68 -1.71 -19.65
N LEU A 304 -4.99 -0.63 -19.98
CA LEU A 304 -5.58 0.71 -20.06
C LEU A 304 -6.50 0.90 -21.26
N ASN A 305 -6.40 0.07 -22.30
CA ASN A 305 -7.20 0.19 -23.51
C ASN A 305 -7.71 -1.20 -23.91
N PRO A 306 -8.61 -1.79 -23.12
CA PRO A 306 -9.19 -3.09 -23.45
C PRO A 306 -10.00 -2.98 -24.75
N THR A 307 -9.89 -4.00 -25.60
CA THR A 307 -10.74 -4.16 -26.78
C THR A 307 -11.64 -5.37 -26.60
N LYS A 308 -12.67 -5.48 -27.45
CA LYS A 308 -13.60 -6.61 -27.42
C LYS A 308 -12.86 -7.95 -27.63
N GLU A 309 -11.90 -7.96 -28.55
CA GLU A 309 -11.07 -9.14 -28.85
C GLU A 309 -10.28 -9.59 -27.61
N ILE A 310 -9.73 -8.65 -26.84
CA ILE A 310 -9.00 -8.95 -25.60
C ILE A 310 -9.95 -9.51 -24.55
N THR A 311 -11.10 -8.88 -24.35
CA THR A 311 -12.06 -9.32 -23.33
C THR A 311 -12.72 -10.66 -23.68
N ASP A 312 -12.92 -10.96 -24.96
CA ASP A 312 -13.51 -12.22 -25.42
C ASP A 312 -12.53 -13.40 -25.35
N ALA A 313 -11.22 -13.13 -25.41
CA ALA A 313 -10.17 -14.15 -25.26
C ALA A 313 -9.92 -14.58 -23.80
N ILE A 314 -10.47 -13.88 -22.81
CA ILE A 314 -10.34 -14.24 -21.40
C ILE A 314 -11.35 -15.33 -21.06
N GLU A 315 -10.84 -16.49 -20.64
CA GLU A 315 -11.67 -17.64 -20.24
C GLU A 315 -12.31 -17.42 -18.86
N ASP A 316 -11.56 -16.93 -17.89
CA ASP A 316 -11.96 -16.75 -16.50
C ASP A 316 -12.46 -15.33 -16.21
N LYS A 317 -13.49 -14.88 -16.95
CA LYS A 317 -14.04 -13.51 -16.86
C LYS A 317 -14.51 -13.10 -15.46
N GLU A 318 -14.73 -14.06 -14.56
CA GLU A 318 -15.07 -13.84 -13.16
C GLU A 318 -13.93 -13.18 -12.35
N ASN A 319 -12.67 -13.41 -12.77
CA ASN A 319 -11.47 -12.91 -12.11
C ASN A 319 -10.97 -11.57 -12.66
N TYR A 320 -11.82 -10.84 -13.38
CA TYR A 320 -11.50 -9.54 -13.96
C TYR A 320 -12.59 -8.53 -13.67
N ILE A 321 -12.17 -7.27 -13.54
CA ILE A 321 -13.07 -6.13 -13.47
C ILE A 321 -12.76 -5.12 -14.56
N LEU A 322 -13.77 -4.36 -14.94
CA LEU A 322 -13.66 -3.14 -15.74
C LEU A 322 -13.97 -1.96 -14.83
N GLN A 323 -13.03 -1.04 -14.66
CA GLN A 323 -13.23 0.20 -13.91
C GLN A 323 -13.19 1.40 -14.86
N ARG A 324 -14.11 2.35 -14.69
CA ARG A 324 -14.13 3.58 -15.50
C ARG A 324 -12.80 4.32 -15.40
N LYS A 325 -12.28 4.75 -16.55
CA LYS A 325 -11.05 5.54 -16.66
C LYS A 325 -11.17 6.83 -15.87
N VAL A 326 -10.06 7.24 -15.27
CA VAL A 326 -9.91 8.52 -14.59
C VAL A 326 -8.77 9.29 -15.25
N VAL A 327 -8.87 10.61 -15.20
CA VAL A 327 -7.86 11.52 -15.78
C VAL A 327 -7.01 12.09 -14.67
N TYR A 328 -5.80 11.56 -14.53
CA TYR A 328 -4.79 12.07 -13.62
C TYR A 328 -4.36 13.48 -14.02
N GLU A 329 -4.42 14.40 -13.07
CA GLU A 329 -4.07 15.79 -13.32
C GLU A 329 -2.57 16.04 -13.10
N PRO A 330 -1.86 16.57 -14.11
CA PRO A 330 -0.46 16.95 -13.97
C PRO A 330 -0.33 18.28 -13.20
N ILE A 331 -0.42 18.26 -11.87
CA ILE A 331 -0.39 19.47 -11.01
C ILE A 331 0.96 19.76 -10.34
N PHE A 332 1.90 18.82 -10.34
CA PHE A 332 3.13 18.95 -9.56
C PHE A 332 4.25 19.50 -10.43
N GLU A 333 4.32 20.82 -10.49
CA GLU A 333 5.31 21.55 -11.29
C GLU A 333 6.73 21.39 -10.76
N ASP A 334 7.61 21.28 -11.74
CA ASP A 334 9.00 20.96 -11.63
C ASP A 334 9.93 22.21 -11.77
N ILE A 335 11.22 22.18 -11.38
CA ILE A 335 12.20 23.28 -11.41
C ILE A 335 12.60 23.62 -12.84
N ASN A 336 12.34 22.70 -13.77
CA ASN A 336 12.46 22.84 -15.21
C ASN A 336 11.11 23.14 -15.88
N GLY A 337 10.02 23.30 -15.11
CA GLY A 337 8.67 23.60 -15.62
C GLY A 337 7.90 22.41 -16.19
N GLU A 338 8.36 21.16 -15.96
CA GLU A 338 7.57 19.97 -16.27
C GLU A 338 6.51 19.69 -15.19
N PHE A 339 5.62 18.72 -15.41
CA PHE A 339 4.57 18.41 -14.45
C PHE A 339 4.47 16.91 -14.20
N SER A 340 4.47 16.53 -12.93
CA SER A 340 4.16 15.17 -12.51
C SER A 340 2.67 15.04 -12.13
N LYS A 341 2.15 13.84 -12.32
CA LYS A 341 0.89 13.32 -11.80
C LYS A 341 1.18 12.53 -10.53
N ALA A 342 0.17 12.27 -9.71
CA ALA A 342 0.38 11.42 -8.55
C ALA A 342 -0.85 10.61 -8.12
N GLU A 343 -0.55 9.59 -7.34
CA GLU A 343 -1.48 8.86 -6.47
C GLU A 343 -1.12 9.11 -5.01
N ILE A 344 -2.11 8.96 -4.14
CA ILE A 344 -1.94 8.92 -2.69
C ILE A 344 -2.57 7.65 -2.14
N ARG A 345 -1.78 6.87 -1.43
CA ARG A 345 -2.18 5.72 -0.63
C ARG A 345 -2.34 6.15 0.81
N LEU A 346 -3.50 5.92 1.39
CA LEU A 346 -3.75 6.10 2.81
C LEU A 346 -3.42 4.80 3.55
N LEU A 347 -2.72 4.90 4.67
CA LEU A 347 -2.21 3.77 5.44
C LEU A 347 -2.95 3.67 6.78
N TYR A 348 -3.90 2.75 6.86
CA TYR A 348 -4.71 2.53 8.05
C TYR A 348 -4.31 1.27 8.80
N ILE A 349 -4.40 1.33 10.12
CA ILE A 349 -4.45 0.15 10.98
C ILE A 349 -5.86 -0.07 11.52
N TRP A 350 -6.19 -1.31 11.85
CA TRP A 350 -7.46 -1.62 12.49
C TRP A 350 -7.23 -2.61 13.63
N LYS A 351 -7.44 -2.15 14.86
CA LYS A 351 -7.36 -3.01 16.04
C LYS A 351 -8.66 -3.80 16.19
N GLU A 352 -8.55 -5.06 16.60
CA GLU A 352 -9.68 -5.99 16.69
C GLU A 352 -10.82 -5.52 17.62
N ASN A 353 -10.51 -4.63 18.56
CA ASN A 353 -11.43 -4.06 19.54
C ASN A 353 -11.97 -2.67 19.15
N GLU A 354 -11.58 -2.14 18.00
CA GLU A 354 -11.99 -0.81 17.54
C GLU A 354 -13.05 -0.91 16.44
N GLU A 355 -14.04 -0.02 16.48
CA GLU A 355 -15.13 -0.02 15.51
C GLU A 355 -14.67 0.39 14.10
N ARG A 356 -13.62 1.21 14.03
CA ARG A 356 -13.11 1.82 12.80
C ARG A 356 -11.59 1.77 12.73
N PRO A 357 -11.02 1.72 11.52
CA PRO A 357 -9.58 1.82 11.35
C PRO A 357 -9.08 3.24 11.63
N ILE A 358 -7.80 3.36 12.00
CA ILE A 358 -7.10 4.61 12.29
C ILE A 358 -6.14 4.90 11.14
N LEU A 359 -6.26 6.09 10.53
CA LEU A 359 -5.31 6.59 9.53
C LEU A 359 -4.00 6.96 10.24
N LEU A 360 -2.92 6.25 9.96
CA LEU A 360 -1.60 6.54 10.55
C LEU A 360 -0.75 7.42 9.66
N GLU A 361 -0.66 7.08 8.38
CA GLU A 361 0.27 7.73 7.46
C GLU A 361 -0.30 7.78 6.04
N ASN A 362 0.40 8.46 5.15
CA ASN A 362 0.12 8.43 3.73
C ASN A 362 1.37 8.12 2.91
N LEU A 363 1.17 7.70 1.67
CA LEU A 363 2.22 7.44 0.71
C LEU A 363 1.85 8.03 -0.64
N GLY A 364 2.67 8.96 -1.12
CA GLY A 364 2.56 9.49 -2.46
C GLY A 364 3.31 8.63 -3.47
N ARG A 365 2.79 8.54 -4.70
CA ARG A 365 3.55 8.04 -5.85
C ARG A 365 3.45 9.03 -6.98
N MET A 366 4.57 9.61 -7.38
CA MET A 366 4.61 10.60 -8.47
C MET A 366 5.10 9.95 -9.76
N THR A 367 4.57 10.38 -10.89
CA THR A 367 5.03 9.94 -12.21
C THR A 367 4.80 11.01 -13.27
N LYS A 368 5.61 10.96 -14.33
CA LYS A 368 5.35 11.68 -15.58
C LYS A 368 4.80 10.76 -16.69
N ALA A 369 4.68 9.46 -16.41
CA ALA A 369 4.13 8.47 -17.32
C ALA A 369 2.59 8.41 -17.26
N ALA A 370 1.99 7.65 -18.18
CA ALA A 370 0.55 7.39 -18.17
C ALA A 370 0.12 6.42 -17.06
N MET A 371 1.04 5.55 -16.59
CA MET A 371 0.82 4.65 -15.45
C MET A 371 1.76 4.97 -14.29
N VAL A 372 1.23 4.92 -13.08
CA VAL A 372 1.99 5.04 -11.83
C VAL A 372 2.50 3.64 -11.46
N ASN A 373 3.60 3.21 -12.06
CA ASN A 373 4.30 1.99 -11.66
C ASN A 373 5.81 2.24 -11.66
N VAL A 374 6.54 1.57 -10.78
CA VAL A 374 7.99 1.74 -10.52
C VAL A 374 8.85 1.52 -11.78
N ASP A 375 8.34 0.81 -12.80
CA ASP A 375 9.12 0.36 -13.95
C ASP A 375 9.04 1.27 -15.20
N PHE A 376 8.22 2.34 -15.22
CA PHE A 376 7.96 3.16 -16.44
C PHE A 376 8.52 4.59 -16.44
N ASN A 377 9.37 4.95 -15.48
CA ASN A 377 9.90 6.31 -15.39
C ASN A 377 11.13 6.54 -16.29
N LYS A 378 11.19 7.69 -16.99
CA LYS A 378 12.39 8.13 -17.72
C LYS A 378 13.56 8.34 -16.74
N LYS A 379 14.76 7.90 -17.11
CA LYS A 379 15.96 7.89 -16.23
C LYS A 379 16.31 9.26 -15.64
N ASP A 380 16.08 10.33 -16.41
CA ASP A 380 16.49 11.70 -16.04
C ASP A 380 15.34 12.57 -15.51
N ALA A 381 14.14 12.01 -15.35
CA ALA A 381 13.02 12.75 -14.76
C ALA A 381 13.19 12.91 -13.25
N ILE A 382 12.79 14.08 -12.73
CA ILE A 382 12.64 14.39 -11.30
C ILE A 382 11.15 14.52 -10.95
N TRP A 383 10.85 14.49 -9.65
CA TRP A 383 9.49 14.37 -9.10
C TRP A 383 8.76 13.12 -9.52
N ILE A 384 9.44 11.99 -9.40
CA ILE A 384 8.92 10.67 -9.74
C ILE A 384 9.28 9.67 -8.66
N GLY A 385 8.46 8.63 -8.47
CA GLY A 385 8.67 7.61 -7.45
C GLY A 385 7.94 7.90 -6.15
N SER A 386 8.37 7.24 -5.06
CA SER A 386 7.73 7.30 -3.75
C SER A 386 7.88 8.68 -3.12
N SER A 387 6.79 9.23 -2.58
CA SER A 387 6.68 10.58 -2.05
C SER A 387 5.84 10.57 -0.76
N ASN A 388 5.68 11.73 -0.13
CA ASN A 388 4.80 11.97 1.01
C ASN A 388 3.90 13.16 0.72
N ALA A 389 2.63 13.12 1.15
CA ALA A 389 1.72 14.24 1.06
C ALA A 389 1.70 15.03 2.37
N PHE A 390 1.84 16.35 2.25
CA PHE A 390 1.52 17.31 3.30
C PHE A 390 0.22 18.03 2.95
N PHE A 391 -0.65 18.17 3.95
CA PHE A 391 -1.95 18.81 3.82
C PHE A 391 -1.94 20.14 4.57
N VAL A 392 -2.35 21.20 3.89
CA VAL A 392 -2.26 22.57 4.42
C VAL A 392 -3.56 23.34 4.20
N GLU A 393 -3.77 24.36 5.02
CA GLU A 393 -4.78 25.38 4.74
C GLU A 393 -4.34 26.21 3.52
N GLU A 394 -5.30 26.70 2.72
CA GLU A 394 -5.02 27.43 1.48
C GLU A 394 -4.27 28.75 1.69
#